data_AF-A0A2G1VQS7-F1
#
_entry.id   AF-A0A2G1VQS7-F1
#
_cell.length_a   1.000
_cell.length_b   1.000
_cell.length_c   1.000
_cell.angle_alpha   90.00
_cell.angle_beta   90.00
_cell.angle_gamma   90.00
#
_symmetry.space_group_name_H-M   'P 1'
#
loop_
_entity.id
_entity.type
_entity.pdbx_description
1 polymer ?
#
loop_
_entity_poly.entity_id
_entity_poly.type
_entity_poly.pdbx_seq_one_letter_code
_entity_poly.pdbx_strand_id
1 'polypeptide(L)'
;MKVSIKNSDQNQKLLYLLIENRIYDGYVYNDSFEMTSGKFINNYRLVGTLNISGRYDVKFGYKFPLNKLVLIATPLAITTALVLIFTEYWELSPIIFILIGIKFSLFKYHERKELNRFETEFLKLYKTQELKYEF
;
A
#
# COMPACT_ATOMS: atom_id res chain seq x y z
N MET A 1 -7.27 0.32 8.12
CA MET A 1 -6.75 1.62 8.61
C MET A 1 -6.77 2.58 7.43
N LYS A 2 -7.33 3.76 7.59
CA LYS A 2 -7.40 4.76 6.52
C LYS A 2 -6.44 5.89 6.90
N VAL A 3 -5.34 6.02 6.16
CA VAL A 3 -4.39 7.12 6.33
C VAL A 3 -4.73 8.18 5.29
N SER A 4 -4.91 9.43 5.74
CA SER A 4 -5.16 10.55 4.83
C SER A 4 -4.35 11.78 5.23
N ILE A 5 -3.72 12.42 4.25
CA ILE A 5 -2.87 13.60 4.46
C ILE A 5 -3.51 14.79 3.76
N LYS A 6 -3.62 15.94 4.44
CA LYS A 6 -4.10 17.18 3.81
C LYS A 6 -3.13 17.59 2.70
N ASN A 7 -3.63 17.95 1.51
CA ASN A 7 -2.77 18.52 0.48
C ASN A 7 -2.41 19.97 0.87
N SER A 8 -1.17 20.19 1.27
CA SER A 8 -0.60 21.50 1.60
C SER A 8 0.88 21.50 1.24
N ASP A 9 1.45 22.68 0.98
CA ASP A 9 2.86 22.82 0.64
C ASP A 9 3.79 22.23 1.71
N GLN A 10 3.43 22.42 2.99
CA GLN A 10 4.13 21.80 4.12
C GLN A 10 4.11 20.27 4.03
N ASN A 11 2.94 19.67 3.81
CA ASN A 11 2.82 18.21 3.74
C ASN A 11 3.50 17.63 2.49
N GLN A 12 3.45 18.33 1.36
CA GLN A 12 4.21 17.95 0.17
C GLN A 12 5.71 17.97 0.45
N LYS A 13 6.22 19.01 1.12
CA LYS A 13 7.64 19.08 1.53
C LYS A 13 8.02 17.92 2.46
N LEU A 14 7.14 17.52 3.38
CA LEU A 14 7.36 16.35 4.23
C LEU A 14 7.41 15.05 3.43
N LEU A 15 6.54 14.89 2.43
CA LEU A 15 6.58 13.74 1.52
C LEU A 15 7.89 13.71 0.71
N TYR A 16 8.38 14.85 0.24
CA TYR A 16 9.69 14.94 -0.42
C TYR A 16 10.83 14.56 0.53
N LEU A 17 10.79 15.01 1.79
CA LEU A 17 11.80 14.67 2.79
C LEU A 17 11.84 13.17 3.11
N LEU A 18 10.73 12.45 3.01
CA LEU A 18 10.73 10.99 3.14
C LEU A 18 11.57 10.32 2.04
N ILE A 19 11.59 10.90 0.84
CA ILE A 19 12.38 10.41 -0.30
C ILE A 19 13.84 10.86 -0.19
N GLU A 20 14.06 12.14 0.09
CA GLU A 20 15.40 12.73 0.23
C GLU A 20 16.22 12.04 1.32
N ASN A 21 15.59 11.73 2.47
CA ASN A 21 16.21 11.00 3.57
C ASN A 21 16.33 9.48 3.32
N ARG A 22 16.02 9.00 2.10
CA ARG A 22 16.07 7.57 1.71
C ARG A 22 15.24 6.65 2.61
N ILE A 23 14.17 7.16 3.22
CA ILE A 23 13.22 6.34 3.98
C ILE A 23 12.35 5.54 3.00
N TYR A 24 11.96 6.20 1.91
CA TYR A 24 11.24 5.65 0.77
C TYR A 24 11.92 6.02 -0.54
N ASP A 25 11.74 5.19 -1.56
CA ASP A 25 12.04 5.52 -2.95
C ASP A 25 10.73 5.81 -3.69
N GLY A 26 10.72 6.77 -4.60
CA GLY A 26 9.52 7.07 -5.38
C GLY A 26 9.43 8.50 -5.88
N TYR A 27 8.21 9.01 -6.02
CA TYR A 27 7.91 10.35 -6.52
C TYR A 27 6.75 10.99 -5.76
N VAL A 28 6.70 12.32 -5.81
CA VAL A 28 5.59 13.14 -5.33
C VAL A 28 5.19 14.09 -6.46
N TYR A 29 3.91 14.14 -6.78
CA TYR A 29 3.26 15.09 -7.69
C TYR A 29 2.15 15.84 -6.93
N ASN A 30 1.57 16.86 -7.56
CA ASN A 30 0.54 17.71 -6.94
C ASN A 30 -0.78 16.99 -6.64
N ASP A 31 -1.06 15.90 -7.35
CA ASP A 31 -2.30 15.13 -7.29
C ASP A 31 -2.10 13.68 -6.79
N SER A 32 -0.85 13.24 -6.69
CA SER A 32 -0.52 11.86 -6.38
C SER A 32 0.91 11.72 -5.86
N PHE A 33 1.17 10.65 -5.13
CA PHE A 33 2.53 10.23 -4.83
C PHE A 33 2.62 8.71 -4.82
N GLU A 34 3.79 8.18 -5.10
CA GLU A 34 4.07 6.75 -5.01
C GLU A 34 5.39 6.54 -4.28
N MET A 35 5.38 5.65 -3.29
CA MET A 35 6.52 5.38 -2.44
C MET A 35 6.71 3.88 -2.22
N THR A 36 7.96 3.47 -2.16
CA THR A 36 8.39 2.09 -1.92
C THR A 36 9.39 2.10 -0.79
N SER A 37 9.26 1.19 0.19
CA SER A 37 10.33 1.08 1.18
C SER A 37 11.60 0.50 0.55
N GLY A 38 12.70 1.27 0.60
CA GLY A 38 13.97 1.00 -0.08
C GLY A 38 14.83 -0.11 0.54
N LYS A 39 14.23 -1.17 1.10
CA LYS A 39 15.00 -2.18 1.85
C LYS A 39 15.17 -3.56 1.22
N PHE A 40 14.45 -3.97 0.17
CA PHE A 40 14.73 -5.21 -0.59
C PHE A 40 13.74 -5.30 -1.77
N ILE A 41 13.78 -6.37 -2.60
CA ILE A 41 12.79 -6.66 -3.66
C ILE A 41 11.37 -6.52 -3.08
N ASN A 42 10.79 -5.34 -3.28
CA ASN A 42 9.53 -4.96 -2.66
C ASN A 42 8.49 -4.85 -3.76
N ASN A 43 7.61 -5.84 -3.80
CA ASN A 43 6.50 -5.88 -4.73
C ASN A 43 5.32 -5.02 -4.28
N TYR A 44 5.49 -4.27 -3.20
CA TYR A 44 4.49 -3.38 -2.64
C TYR A 44 4.85 -1.92 -2.84
N ARG A 45 3.81 -1.08 -2.79
CA ARG A 45 3.90 0.37 -2.88
C ARG A 45 2.85 1.02 -2.02
N LEU A 46 3.16 2.22 -1.54
CA LEU A 46 2.21 3.19 -1.03
C LEU A 46 1.87 4.14 -2.17
N VAL A 47 0.58 4.38 -2.38
CA VAL A 47 0.08 5.33 -3.36
C VAL A 47 -0.83 6.30 -2.65
N GLY A 48 -0.50 7.58 -2.69
CA GLY A 48 -1.42 8.65 -2.32
C GLY A 48 -2.13 9.15 -3.56
N THR A 49 -3.46 9.28 -3.50
CA THR A 49 -4.26 9.89 -4.58
C THR A 49 -5.10 10.99 -3.98
N LEU A 50 -5.07 12.17 -4.60
CA LEU A 50 -5.88 13.31 -4.18
C LEU A 50 -7.36 12.99 -4.37
N ASN A 51 -8.15 13.15 -3.31
CA ASN A 51 -9.59 12.99 -3.35
C ASN A 51 -10.31 14.34 -3.52
N ILE A 52 -11.63 14.29 -3.73
CA ILE A 52 -12.50 15.47 -3.86
C ILE A 52 -12.45 16.42 -2.66
N SER A 53 -12.01 15.95 -1.50
CA SER A 53 -11.85 16.78 -0.29
C SER A 53 -10.48 17.44 -0.17
N GLY A 54 -9.64 17.36 -1.21
CA GLY A 54 -8.29 17.94 -1.20
C GLY A 54 -7.32 17.21 -0.26
N ARG A 55 -7.55 15.92 0.02
CA ARG A 55 -6.68 15.09 0.85
C ARG A 55 -6.11 13.95 0.02
N TYR A 56 -4.84 13.61 0.24
CA TYR A 56 -4.27 12.37 -0.26
C TYR A 56 -4.84 11.20 0.53
N ASP A 57 -5.60 10.33 -0.11
CA ASP A 57 -5.94 9.02 0.43
C ASP A 57 -4.79 8.06 0.17
N VAL A 58 -4.13 7.61 1.24
CA VAL A 58 -2.95 6.74 1.15
C VAL A 58 -3.40 5.28 1.15
N LYS A 59 -3.02 4.57 0.09
CA LYS A 59 -3.36 3.16 -0.12
C LYS A 59 -2.11 2.33 -0.26
N PHE A 60 -2.17 1.11 0.27
CA PHE A 60 -1.16 0.09 0.03
C PHE A 60 -1.59 -0.78 -1.14
N GLY A 61 -0.66 -1.13 -2.01
CA GLY A 61 -0.95 -1.97 -3.17
C GLY A 61 0.26 -2.70 -3.69
N TYR A 62 0.03 -3.62 -4.62
CA TYR A 62 1.09 -4.26 -5.37
C TYR A 62 1.63 -3.31 -6.45
N LYS A 63 2.91 -3.47 -6.78
CA LYS A 63 3.54 -2.85 -7.95
C LYS A 63 3.16 -3.58 -9.24
N PHE A 64 3.28 -2.90 -10.37
CA PHE A 64 3.28 -3.55 -11.67
C PHE A 64 4.55 -4.43 -11.80
N PRO A 65 4.46 -5.66 -12.37
CA PRO A 65 3.28 -6.28 -12.98
C PRO A 65 2.37 -7.06 -12.01
N LEU A 66 2.82 -7.28 -10.76
CA LEU A 66 2.11 -8.12 -9.80
C LEU A 66 0.66 -7.66 -9.53
N ASN A 67 0.40 -6.35 -9.55
CA ASN A 67 -0.95 -5.82 -9.42
C ASN A 67 -1.91 -6.38 -10.49
N LYS A 68 -1.48 -6.43 -11.76
CA LYS A 68 -2.29 -7.00 -12.86
C LYS A 68 -2.44 -8.51 -12.70
N LEU A 69 -1.36 -9.20 -12.30
CA LEU A 69 -1.42 -10.64 -12.04
C LEU A 69 -2.42 -10.97 -10.94
N VAL A 70 -2.40 -10.25 -9.82
CA VAL A 70 -3.34 -10.48 -8.72
C VAL A 70 -4.79 -10.19 -9.15
N LEU A 71 -5.00 -9.14 -9.94
CA LEU A 71 -6.31 -8.76 -10.46
C LEU A 71 -6.91 -9.84 -11.36
N ILE A 72 -6.10 -10.52 -12.18
CA ILE A 72 -6.56 -11.55 -13.12
C ILE A 72 -6.60 -12.94 -12.45
N ALA A 73 -5.57 -13.31 -11.69
CA ALA A 73 -5.45 -14.64 -11.11
C ALA A 73 -6.45 -14.90 -9.98
N THR A 74 -6.85 -13.87 -9.22
CA THR A 74 -7.76 -14.08 -8.09
C THR A 74 -9.18 -14.49 -8.54
N PRO A 75 -9.82 -13.78 -9.51
CA PRO A 75 -11.10 -14.23 -10.06
C PRO A 75 -11.01 -15.62 -10.71
N LEU A 76 -9.95 -15.90 -11.48
CA LEU A 76 -9.75 -17.21 -12.09
C LEU A 76 -9.69 -18.32 -11.04
N ALA A 77 -8.92 -18.12 -9.96
CA ALA A 77 -8.83 -19.10 -8.87
C ALA A 77 -10.18 -19.34 -8.19
N ILE A 78 -10.99 -18.30 -7.99
CA ILE A 78 -12.32 -18.42 -7.40
C ILE A 78 -13.26 -19.18 -8.35
N THR A 79 -13.28 -18.84 -9.64
CA THR A 79 -14.10 -19.55 -10.64
C THR A 79 -13.71 -21.03 -10.72
N THR A 80 -12.41 -21.34 -10.76
CA THR A 80 -11.92 -22.73 -10.73
C THR A 80 -12.36 -23.44 -9.45
N ALA A 81 -12.23 -22.81 -8.28
CA ALA A 81 -12.67 -23.40 -7.02
C ALA A 81 -14.18 -23.70 -7.01
N LEU A 82 -15.01 -22.84 -7.60
CA LEU A 82 -16.45 -23.05 -7.73
C LEU A 82 -16.78 -24.20 -8.67
N VAL A 83 -16.11 -24.29 -9.83
CA VAL A 83 -16.30 -25.41 -10.76
C VAL A 83 -15.92 -26.73 -10.09
N LEU A 84 -14.80 -26.77 -9.36
CA LEU A 84 -14.33 -27.99 -8.70
C LEU A 84 -15.33 -28.55 -7.70
N ILE A 85 -16.10 -27.70 -7.00
CA ILE A 85 -17.15 -28.12 -6.05
C ILE A 85 -18.23 -28.98 -6.74
N PHE A 86 -18.56 -28.68 -7.99
CA PHE A 86 -19.59 -29.40 -8.75
C PHE A 86 -19.03 -30.58 -9.56
N THR A 87 -17.75 -30.90 -9.40
CA THR A 87 -17.08 -32.04 -10.05
C THR A 87 -16.60 -33.05 -9.03
N GLU A 88 -16.08 -34.20 -9.48
CA GLU A 88 -15.50 -35.24 -8.61
C GLU A 88 -14.29 -34.76 -7.79
N TYR A 89 -13.73 -33.58 -8.11
CA TYR A 89 -12.57 -32.97 -7.45
C TYR A 89 -12.92 -31.99 -6.33
N TRP A 90 -14.09 -32.13 -5.69
CA TRP A 90 -14.58 -31.22 -4.66
C TRP A 90 -13.58 -31.03 -3.49
N GLU A 91 -12.78 -32.05 -3.15
CA GLU A 91 -11.76 -32.04 -2.09
C GLU A 91 -10.62 -31.03 -2.35
N LEU A 92 -10.36 -30.66 -3.62
CA LEU A 92 -9.33 -29.68 -3.96
C LEU A 92 -9.79 -28.22 -3.74
N SER A 93 -11.10 -27.98 -3.74
CA SER A 93 -11.66 -26.63 -3.61
C SER A 93 -11.29 -25.96 -2.26
N PRO A 94 -11.41 -26.62 -1.10
CA PRO A 94 -10.95 -26.07 0.18
C PRO A 94 -9.48 -25.62 0.17
N ILE A 95 -8.60 -26.36 -0.50
CA ILE A 95 -7.17 -26.03 -0.57
C ILE A 95 -6.97 -24.68 -1.28
N ILE A 96 -7.68 -24.44 -2.39
CA ILE A 96 -7.60 -23.18 -3.13
C ILE A 96 -8.09 -22.01 -2.27
N PHE A 97 -9.19 -22.18 -1.54
CA PHE A 97 -9.69 -21.15 -0.62
C PHE A 97 -8.69 -20.84 0.50
N ILE A 98 -8.05 -21.85 1.06
CA ILE A 98 -7.00 -21.67 2.08
C ILE A 98 -5.84 -20.85 1.51
N LEU A 99 -5.36 -21.15 0.30
CA LEU A 99 -4.27 -20.40 -0.34
C LEU A 99 -4.64 -18.93 -0.59
N ILE A 100 -5.86 -18.66 -1.04
CA ILE A 100 -6.38 -17.29 -1.19
C ILE A 100 -6.42 -16.57 0.16
N GLY A 101 -6.89 -17.25 1.21
CA GLY A 101 -6.95 -16.72 2.58
C GLY A 101 -5.58 -16.38 3.17
N ILE A 102 -4.59 -17.26 2.99
CA ILE A 102 -3.20 -17.02 3.41
C ILE A 102 -2.62 -15.81 2.67
N LYS A 103 -2.77 -15.76 1.34
CA LYS A 103 -2.32 -14.62 0.52
C LYS A 103 -2.94 -13.31 1.01
N PHE A 104 -4.26 -13.29 1.23
CA PHE A 104 -4.97 -12.10 1.70
C PHE A 104 -4.49 -11.66 3.09
N SER A 105 -4.27 -12.62 4.00
CA SER A 105 -3.76 -12.35 5.35
C SER A 105 -2.36 -11.76 5.33
N LEU A 106 -1.45 -12.33 4.51
CA LEU A 106 -0.10 -11.78 4.32
C LEU A 106 -0.13 -10.37 3.73
N PHE A 107 -0.99 -10.12 2.75
CA PHE A 107 -1.17 -8.78 2.18
C PHE A 107 -1.60 -7.78 3.26
N LYS A 108 -2.62 -8.14 4.07
CA LYS A 108 -3.11 -7.28 5.16
C LYS A 108 -2.08 -7.05 6.25
N TYR A 109 -1.25 -8.04 6.54
CA TYR A 109 -0.13 -7.88 7.48
C TYR A 109 0.88 -6.84 6.97
N HIS A 110 1.30 -6.94 5.70
CA HIS A 110 2.23 -5.98 5.09
C HIS A 110 1.62 -4.59 4.96
N GLU A 111 0.34 -4.49 4.58
CA GLU A 111 -0.40 -3.23 4.52
C GLU A 111 -0.33 -2.48 5.85
N ARG A 112 -0.67 -3.15 6.96
CA ARG A 112 -0.65 -2.52 8.29
C ARG A 112 0.75 -2.09 8.69
N LYS A 113 1.74 -2.95 8.47
CA LYS A 113 3.14 -2.67 8.81
C LYS A 113 3.67 -1.44 8.07
N GLU A 114 3.44 -1.38 6.76
CA GLU A 114 3.96 -0.28 5.93
C GLU A 114 3.20 1.03 6.16
N LEU A 115 1.87 0.99 6.36
CA LEU A 115 1.10 2.19 6.72
C LEU A 115 1.51 2.76 8.08
N ASN A 116 1.69 1.90 9.09
CA ASN A 116 2.12 2.33 10.42
C ASN A 116 3.52 2.96 10.38
N ARG A 117 4.44 2.35 9.61
CA ARG A 117 5.78 2.90 9.42
C ARG A 117 5.73 4.25 8.73
N PHE A 118 4.95 4.37 7.66
CA PHE A 118 4.78 5.61 6.93
C PHE A 118 4.25 6.72 7.83
N GLU A 119 3.19 6.45 8.60
CA GLU A 119 2.63 7.42 9.54
C GLU A 119 3.65 7.83 10.61
N THR A 120 4.38 6.86 11.17
CA THR A 120 5.38 7.13 12.20
C THR A 120 6.50 8.04 11.68
N GLU A 121 7.06 7.74 10.51
CA GLU A 121 8.13 8.54 9.90
C GLU A 121 7.63 9.92 9.45
N PHE A 122 6.41 9.99 8.91
CA PHE A 122 5.78 11.25 8.53
C PHE A 122 5.56 12.16 9.75
N LEU A 123 5.00 11.63 10.85
CA LEU A 123 4.79 12.37 12.09
C LEU A 123 6.11 12.80 12.75
N LYS A 124 7.15 11.99 12.66
CA LYS A 124 8.49 12.33 13.16
C LYS A 124 9.07 13.54 12.43
N LEU A 125 8.96 13.56 11.09
CA LEU A 125 9.40 14.72 10.29
C LEU A 125 8.55 15.96 10.56
N TYR A 126 7.23 15.79 10.71
CA TYR A 126 6.31 16.88 11.04
C TYR A 126 6.72 17.58 12.35
N LYS A 127 6.89 16.81 13.44
CA LYS A 127 7.32 17.34 14.75
C LYS A 127 8.69 18.00 14.70
N THR A 128 9.62 17.44 13.93
CA THR A 128 10.98 17.97 13.78
C THR A 128 10.97 19.32 13.03
N GLN A 129 10.04 19.52 12.11
CA GLN A 129 9.88 20.81 11.45
C GLN A 129 9.27 21.86 12.37
N GLU A 130 8.23 21.53 13.16
CA GLU A 130 7.65 22.48 14.11
C GLU A 130 8.70 22.99 15.12
N LEU A 131 9.51 22.08 15.66
CA LEU A 131 10.61 22.43 16.58
C LEU A 131 11.71 23.31 15.94
N LYS A 132 11.82 23.38 14.62
CA LYS A 132 12.79 24.28 13.94
C LYS A 132 12.33 25.73 13.85
N TYR A 133 11.06 26.02 14.11
CA TYR A 133 10.49 27.38 14.02
C TYR A 133 10.05 27.95 15.38
N GLU A 134 10.40 27.30 16.50
CA GLU A 134 10.11 27.76 17.87
C GLU A 134 11.29 28.46 18.57
N PHE A 135 12.30 28.96 17.82
CA PHE A 135 13.44 29.70 18.36
C PHE A 135 13.51 31.14 17.83
#